data_AF-A0A936EHZ1-F1
#
_entry.id   AF-A0A936EHZ1-F1
#
_cell.length_a   1.000
_cell.length_b   1.000
_cell.length_c   1.000
_cell.angle_alpha   90.00
_cell.angle_beta   90.00
_cell.angle_gamma   90.00
#
_symmetry.space_group_name_H-M   'P 1'
#
loop_
_entity.id
_entity.type
_entity.pdbx_description
1 polymer ?
#
loop_
_entity_poly.entity_id
_entity_poly.type
_entity_poly.pdbx_seq_one_letter_code
_entity_poly.pdbx_strand_id
1 'polypeptide(L)' 'MVVLQVGAGVALLTGLWLFYDRRDRLFYDRTRRRTTYHCLKCSRVYTAEPHSALIPCPRCGQPNPRLHF' A
#
# COMPACT_ATOMS: atom_id res chain seq x y z
N MET A 1 5.18 37.88 22.57
CA MET A 1 6.27 36.88 22.38
C MET A 1 5.76 35.45 22.45
N VAL A 2 4.95 35.07 23.47
CA VAL A 2 4.40 33.70 23.62
C VAL A 2 3.56 33.24 22.42
N VAL A 3 2.68 34.11 21.89
CA VAL A 3 1.83 33.77 20.71
C VAL A 3 2.67 33.41 19.49
N LEU A 4 3.83 34.06 19.30
CA LEU A 4 4.73 33.76 18.18
C LEU A 4 5.42 32.41 18.37
N GLN A 5 5.80 32.05 19.60
CA GLN A 5 6.40 30.75 19.89
C GLN A 5 5.40 29.60 19.72
N VAL A 6 4.18 29.78 20.20
CA VAL A 6 3.10 28.79 20.02
C VAL A 6 2.75 28.64 18.55
N GLY A 7 2.59 29.76 17.82
CA GLY A 7 2.33 29.73 16.38
C GLY A 7 3.44 29.04 15.59
N ALA A 8 4.71 29.32 15.91
CA ALA A 8 5.85 28.66 15.30
C ALA A 8 5.86 27.15 15.58
N GLY A 9 5.57 26.74 16.83
CA GLY A 9 5.49 25.33 17.21
C GLY A 9 4.39 24.58 16.44
N VAL A 10 3.19 25.17 16.35
CA VAL A 10 2.07 24.60 15.58
C VAL A 10 2.42 24.48 14.11
N ALA A 11 3.03 25.51 13.52
CA ALA A 11 3.45 25.47 12.12
C ALA A 11 4.50 24.37 11.84
N LEU A 12 5.47 24.21 12.74
CA LEU A 12 6.51 23.18 12.65
C LEU A 12 5.92 21.77 12.73
N LEU A 13 5.07 21.52 13.73
CA LEU A 13 4.42 20.22 13.91
C LEU A 13 3.52 19.88 12.73
N THR A 14 2.74 20.86 12.24
CA THR A 14 1.83 20.65 11.10
C THR A 14 2.62 20.40 9.82
N GLY A 15 3.67 21.18 9.56
CA GLY A 15 4.53 20.99 8.38
C GLY A 15 5.25 19.64 8.41
N LEU A 16 5.76 19.23 9.57
CA LEU A 16 6.40 17.92 9.76
C LEU A 16 5.39 16.80 9.53
N TRP A 17 4.19 16.91 10.09
CA TRP A 17 3.12 15.94 9.90
C TRP A 17 2.73 15.81 8.43
N LEU A 18 2.54 16.92 7.72
CA LEU A 18 2.23 16.91 6.28
C LEU A 18 3.37 16.30 5.44
N PHE A 19 4.63 16.59 5.80
CA PHE A 19 5.79 16.00 5.14
C PHE A 19 5.81 14.46 5.31
N TYR A 20 5.60 13.98 6.53
CA TYR A 20 5.56 12.55 6.81
C TYR A 20 4.34 11.87 6.20
N ASP A 21 3.14 12.45 6.30
CA ASP A 21 1.92 11.92 5.70
C ASP A 21 2.08 11.79 4.17
N ARG A 22 2.64 12.80 3.50
CA ARG A 22 2.92 12.72 2.06
C ARG A 22 3.97 11.67 1.72
N ARG A 23 5.04 11.58 2.50
CA ARG A 23 6.11 10.57 2.32
C ARG A 23 5.58 9.16 2.53
N ASP A 24 4.76 8.97 3.54
CA ASP A 24 4.21 7.67 3.91
C ASP A 24 3.17 7.21 2.90
N ARG A 25 2.29 8.10 2.41
CA ARG A 25 1.37 7.80 1.30
C ARG A 25 2.10 7.32 0.05
N LEU A 26 3.22 7.95 -0.32
CA LEU A 26 4.04 7.52 -1.46
C LEU A 26 4.65 6.13 -1.27
N PHE A 27 4.92 5.72 -0.03
CA PHE A 27 5.47 4.40 0.29
C PHE A 27 4.37 3.33 0.38
N TYR A 28 3.22 3.66 0.98
CA TYR A 28 2.06 2.77 1.12
C TYR A 28 1.38 2.46 -0.21
N ASP A 29 1.28 3.41 -1.13
CA ASP A 29 0.67 3.17 -2.45
C ASP A 29 1.45 2.13 -3.29
N ARG A 30 2.77 2.00 -3.06
CA ARG A 30 3.59 0.96 -3.71
C ARG A 30 3.32 -0.43 -3.15
N THR A 31 3.02 -0.51 -1.85
CA THR A 31 2.76 -1.79 -1.16
C THR A 31 1.31 -2.26 -1.37
N ARG A 32 0.34 -1.34 -1.43
CA ARG A 32 -1.10 -1.67 -1.54
C ARG A 32 -1.56 -2.09 -2.94
N ARG A 33 -0.77 -1.85 -3.99
CA ARG A 33 -1.04 -2.37 -5.35
C ARG A 33 -0.68 -3.85 -5.52
N ARG A 34 -0.14 -4.51 -4.51
CA ARG A 34 0.04 -5.96 -4.55
C ARG A 34 -1.25 -6.65 -4.15
N THR A 35 -2.05 -6.95 -5.16
CA THR A 35 -3.19 -7.82 -4.98
C THR A 35 -2.67 -9.21 -4.63
N THR A 36 -3.14 -9.75 -3.51
CA THR A 36 -2.73 -11.07 -3.05
C THR A 36 -3.68 -12.11 -3.66
N TYR A 37 -3.13 -13.10 -4.33
CA TYR A 37 -3.82 -14.19 -4.99
C TYR A 37 -3.52 -15.48 -4.26
N HIS A 38 -4.52 -16.35 -4.15
CA HIS A 38 -4.39 -17.68 -3.56
C HIS A 38 -4.69 -18.73 -4.63
N CYS A 39 -3.75 -19.65 -4.84
CA CYS A 39 -3.94 -20.72 -5.80
C CYS A 39 -4.73 -21.88 -5.20
N LEU A 40 -5.88 -22.22 -5.78
CA LEU A 40 -6.72 -23.34 -5.33
C LEU A 40 -6.05 -24.71 -5.51
N LYS A 41 -5.15 -24.85 -6.50
CA LYS A 41 -4.47 -26.11 -6.81
C LYS A 41 -3.18 -26.34 -6.01
N CYS A 42 -2.44 -25.27 -5.73
CA CYS A 42 -1.16 -25.33 -5.03
C CYS A 42 -1.21 -24.83 -3.58
N SER A 43 -2.39 -24.37 -3.12
CA SER A 43 -2.61 -23.77 -1.80
C SER A 43 -1.55 -22.72 -1.41
N ARG A 44 -1.07 -21.98 -2.43
CA ARG A 44 0.00 -21.00 -2.28
C ARG A 44 -0.55 -19.60 -2.42
N VAL A 45 -0.17 -18.74 -1.49
CA VAL A 45 -0.42 -17.31 -1.52
C VAL A 45 0.73 -16.61 -2.25
N TYR A 46 0.41 -15.72 -3.18
CA TYR A 46 1.40 -14.92 -3.92
C TYR A 46 0.85 -13.52 -4.22
N THR A 47 1.74 -12.55 -4.34
CA THR A 47 1.40 -11.18 -4.74
C THR A 47 1.75 -10.97 -6.21
N ALA A 48 0.82 -10.41 -6.98
CA ALA A 48 1.07 -10.04 -8.36
C ALA A 48 0.46 -8.66 -8.65
N GLU A 49 1.00 -8.01 -9.68
CA GLU A 49 0.51 -6.72 -10.14
C GLU A 49 -0.90 -6.89 -10.75
N PRO A 50 -1.87 -5.99 -10.48
CA PRO A 50 -3.27 -6.19 -10.82
C PRO A 50 -3.51 -5.86 -12.30
N HIS A 51 -2.77 -6.51 -13.19
CA HIS A 51 -2.89 -6.30 -14.63
C HIS A 51 -4.11 -7.03 -15.21
N SER A 52 -4.64 -8.05 -14.52
CA SER A 52 -5.81 -8.82 -14.95
C SER A 52 -6.63 -9.37 -13.76
N ALA A 53 -7.92 -9.59 -14.00
CA ALA A 53 -8.85 -10.19 -13.03
C ALA A 53 -8.50 -11.65 -12.67
N LEU A 54 -7.80 -12.34 -13.58
CA LEU A 54 -7.26 -13.69 -13.37
C LEU A 54 -5.76 -13.69 -13.66
N ILE A 55 -4.96 -14.10 -12.68
CA ILE A 55 -3.50 -14.20 -12.83
C ILE A 55 -3.08 -15.69 -12.74
N PRO A 56 -2.28 -16.20 -13.68
CA PRO A 56 -1.79 -17.57 -13.61
C PRO A 56 -0.83 -17.75 -12.43
N CYS A 57 -0.99 -18.87 -11.71
CA CYS A 57 -0.05 -19.22 -10.65
C CYS A 57 1.34 -19.50 -11.25
N PRO A 58 2.44 -18.93 -10.71
CA PRO A 58 3.79 -19.13 -11.25
C PRO A 58 4.32 -20.57 -11.13
N ARG A 59 3.62 -21.44 -10.38
CA ARG A 59 4.02 -22.84 -10.17
C ARG A 59 3.26 -23.83 -11.05
N CYS A 60 1.97 -23.60 -11.28
CA CYS A 60 1.10 -24.57 -11.93
C CYS A 60 0.36 -24.03 -13.16
N GLY A 61 0.48 -22.73 -13.44
CA GLY A 61 -0.19 -22.06 -14.57
C GLY A 61 -1.69 -21.86 -14.38
N GLN A 62 -2.31 -22.37 -13.30
CA GLN A 62 -3.75 -22.25 -13.09
C GLN A 62 -4.15 -20.77 -12.93
N PRO A 63 -5.14 -20.26 -13.69
CA PRO A 63 -5.65 -18.91 -13.52
C PRO A 63 -6.45 -18.82 -12.22
N ASN A 64 -6.04 -17.96 -11.28
CA ASN A 64 -6.74 -17.76 -10.02
C ASN A 64 -7.38 -16.36 -10.00
N PRO A 65 -8.65 -16.26 -9.54
CA PRO A 65 -9.30 -14.97 -9.38
C PRO A 65 -8.65 -14.19 -8.24
N ARG A 66 -8.76 -12.86 -8.33
CA ARG A 66 -8.39 -11.94 -7.25
C ARG A 66 -9.18 -12.27 -5.98
N LEU A 67 -8.50 -12.45 -4.85
CA LEU A 67 -9.20 -12.48 -3.56
C LEU A 67 -9.62 -11.06 -3.20
N HIS A 68 -10.92 -10.89 -3.03
CA HIS A 68 -11.49 -9.74 -2.34
C HIS A 68 -11.61 -10.15 -0.86
N PHE A 69 -10.84 -9.50 0.00
CA PHE A 69 -11.07 -9.52 1.46
C PHE A 69 -11.96 -8.34 1.81
#